data_AF-A0AB40BRW0-F1
#
_entry.id   AF-A0AB40BRW0-F1
#
_cell.length_a   1.000
_cell.length_b   1.000
_cell.length_c   1.000
_cell.angle_alpha   90.00
_cell.angle_beta   90.00
_cell.angle_gamma   90.00
#
_symmetry.space_group_name_H-M   'P 1'
#
loop_
_entity.id
_entity.type
_entity.pdbx_description
1 polymer ?
#
loop_
_entity_poly.entity_id
_entity_poly.type
_entity_poly.pdbx_seq_one_letter_code
_entity_poly.pdbx_strand_id
1 'polypeptide(L)'
;MKCLKERFFPYYCNSIIRAFLEKGSPQNALQTYKALLSSAILRPDHRTLVIVLKACSISSNLHAMMECHAKIIKAGLHYYMPLCASIFKLYLVHDHITDARHMLDVISRWDPDPVYGNLMLMGLFRNKEFDMAYHVFGKMPKRDLVSWNSMIEGCLWCSRPKVAFKLFRRMLDAGLEPDGFTFSTVFSACARVGALSHGRWAHQLMAEKQIELNHIIVSALIDMYAKCGRIEIARKIFDGIKRNNVSVWNSMITGLAIHGLGAQVFDVFSLMEKEGVAPDGITFVSILTACSHCGLVEECRQYFNAMRHNYLIEPKIEHYGAMVDTLARAGLLYEAYETIKTMAMEPDTVIWRALLSACRKHRQADLAETVIRHMAQGKQSGDYVLLSSIYSSAKQYRHAETVWRLMKEKGIRKNRGLSWVEMGSVLHQFKAGDRSHGESEAIYRVLDDLMGKAKAHGFAPVTELVTMDVLEEEKEENLQCHSEKLAVAYSVLKTSPGMEIRVSKNLRTCLDCHEWMKMVSKVLCKVILVRDRIRFHRFENGSCLCNDYW
;
A
#
# COMPACT_ATOMS: atom_id res chain seq x y z
N MET A 1 -38.47 27.67 -51.11
CA MET A 1 -38.20 26.32 -50.55
C MET A 1 -36.78 25.79 -50.82
N LYS A 2 -35.72 26.62 -50.78
CA LYS A 2 -34.31 26.19 -50.90
C LYS A 2 -33.43 26.53 -49.69
N CYS A 3 -34.01 27.06 -48.61
CA CYS A 3 -33.27 27.54 -47.43
C CYS A 3 -33.44 26.65 -46.17
N LEU A 4 -34.18 25.53 -46.27
CA LEU A 4 -34.53 24.66 -45.12
C LEU A 4 -33.90 23.25 -45.17
N LYS A 5 -33.16 22.90 -46.23
CA LYS A 5 -32.53 21.56 -46.38
C LYS A 5 -31.07 21.47 -45.89
N GLU A 6 -30.46 22.56 -45.44
CA GLU A 6 -29.02 22.62 -45.12
C GLU A 6 -28.68 22.79 -43.63
N ARG A 7 -29.66 22.74 -42.72
CA ARG A 7 -29.41 22.83 -41.27
C ARG A 7 -30.20 21.76 -40.50
N PHE A 8 -29.78 20.50 -40.58
CA PHE A 8 -30.12 19.56 -39.52
C PHE A 8 -29.23 19.87 -38.31
N PHE A 9 -29.85 20.33 -37.23
CA PHE A 9 -29.15 20.84 -36.06
C PHE A 9 -28.40 19.70 -35.33
N PRO A 10 -27.10 19.88 -34.97
CA PRO A 10 -26.32 18.92 -34.16
C PRO A 10 -27.08 18.41 -32.93
N TYR A 11 -27.98 19.22 -32.39
CA TYR A 11 -28.89 18.88 -31.29
C TYR A 11 -29.70 17.60 -31.53
N TYR A 12 -30.33 17.44 -32.70
CA TYR A 12 -31.17 16.28 -32.99
C TYR A 12 -30.35 15.00 -33.13
N CYS A 13 -29.22 15.08 -33.85
CA CYS A 13 -28.26 13.98 -33.97
C CYS A 13 -27.68 13.58 -32.60
N ASN A 14 -27.35 14.56 -31.76
CA ASN A 14 -26.85 14.33 -30.40
C ASN A 14 -27.88 13.59 -29.53
N SER A 15 -29.16 13.94 -29.64
CA SER A 15 -30.24 13.24 -28.92
C SER A 15 -30.38 11.78 -29.36
N ILE A 16 -30.28 11.49 -30.67
CA ILE A 16 -30.32 10.11 -31.18
C ILE A 16 -29.14 9.29 -30.63
N ILE A 17 -27.91 9.82 -30.73
CA ILE A 17 -26.70 9.13 -30.25
C ILE A 17 -26.80 8.91 -28.73
N ARG A 18 -27.28 9.90 -27.97
CA ARG A 18 -27.45 9.81 -26.52
C ARG A 18 -28.51 8.77 -26.13
N ALA A 19 -29.63 8.70 -26.85
CA ALA A 19 -30.69 7.72 -26.58
C ALA A 19 -30.19 6.27 -26.66
N PHE A 20 -29.29 5.96 -27.60
CA PHE A 20 -28.66 4.63 -27.66
C PHE A 20 -27.76 4.34 -26.46
N LEU A 21 -27.09 5.35 -25.90
CA LEU A 21 -26.27 5.18 -24.69
C LEU A 21 -27.12 4.96 -23.44
N GLU A 22 -28.23 5.69 -23.30
CA GLU A 22 -29.17 5.53 -22.19
C GLU A 22 -29.86 4.15 -22.21
N LYS A 23 -30.07 3.58 -23.39
CA LYS A 23 -30.53 2.19 -23.59
C LYS A 23 -29.42 1.13 -23.44
N GLY A 24 -28.21 1.51 -23.03
CA GLY A 24 -27.10 0.57 -22.82
C GLY A 24 -26.51 -0.03 -24.11
N SER A 25 -26.70 0.61 -25.27
CA SER A 25 -26.23 0.14 -26.59
C SER A 25 -25.12 1.04 -27.16
N PRO A 26 -23.91 1.08 -26.57
CA PRO A 26 -22.85 2.01 -26.97
C PRO A 26 -22.29 1.72 -28.37
N GLN A 27 -22.30 0.46 -28.84
CA GLN A 27 -21.89 0.11 -30.21
C GLN A 27 -22.84 0.70 -31.25
N ASN A 28 -24.16 0.65 -31.00
CA ASN A 28 -25.17 1.25 -31.87
C ASN A 28 -25.03 2.77 -31.89
N ALA A 29 -24.67 3.39 -30.76
CA ALA A 29 -24.38 4.82 -30.71
C ALA A 29 -23.20 5.20 -31.61
N LEU A 30 -22.10 4.42 -31.56
CA LEU A 30 -20.92 4.61 -32.40
C LEU A 30 -21.20 4.36 -33.89
N GLN A 31 -21.96 3.32 -34.22
CA GLN A 31 -22.34 3.00 -35.59
C GLN A 31 -23.26 4.09 -36.18
N THR A 32 -24.25 4.54 -35.40
CA THR A 32 -25.13 5.65 -35.78
C THR A 32 -24.34 6.93 -36.00
N TYR A 33 -23.38 7.24 -35.12
CA TYR A 33 -22.47 8.37 -35.32
C TYR A 33 -21.68 8.25 -36.63
N LYS A 34 -21.10 7.07 -36.93
CA LYS A 34 -20.36 6.84 -38.19
C LYS A 34 -21.27 7.03 -39.42
N ALA A 35 -22.51 6.55 -39.39
CA ALA A 35 -23.48 6.69 -40.47
C ALA A 35 -23.95 8.15 -40.67
N LEU A 36 -24.17 8.89 -39.59
CA LEU A 36 -24.53 10.32 -39.65
C LEU A 36 -23.38 11.18 -40.16
N LEU A 37 -22.14 10.76 -39.89
CA LEU A 37 -20.94 11.44 -40.39
C LEU A 37 -20.70 11.15 -41.88
N SER A 38 -20.85 9.90 -42.33
CA SER A 38 -20.64 9.51 -43.73
C SER A 38 -21.68 10.11 -44.69
N SER A 39 -22.89 10.37 -44.18
CA SER A 39 -23.96 11.03 -44.93
C SER A 39 -23.83 12.57 -44.98
N ALA A 40 -22.78 13.14 -44.38
CA ALA A 40 -22.56 14.59 -44.23
C ALA A 40 -23.71 15.35 -43.52
N ILE A 41 -24.61 14.64 -42.85
CA ILE A 41 -25.75 15.19 -42.11
C ILE A 41 -25.27 15.84 -40.81
N LEU A 42 -24.25 15.25 -40.17
CA LEU A 42 -23.71 15.71 -38.90
C LEU A 42 -22.37 16.41 -39.08
N ARG A 43 -22.30 17.67 -38.65
CA ARG A 43 -21.02 18.32 -38.30
C ARG A 43 -20.81 18.17 -36.79
N PRO A 44 -19.86 17.34 -36.33
CA PRO A 44 -19.67 17.09 -34.91
C PRO A 44 -19.22 18.36 -34.20
N ASP A 45 -19.95 18.76 -33.18
CA ASP A 45 -19.53 19.80 -32.25
C ASP A 45 -18.89 19.18 -30.99
N HIS A 46 -18.45 20.04 -30.07
CA HIS A 46 -17.88 19.59 -28.80
C HIS A 46 -18.84 18.68 -28.01
N ARG A 47 -20.16 18.88 -28.10
CA ARG A 47 -21.18 18.08 -27.39
C ARG A 47 -21.32 16.71 -28.04
N THR A 48 -21.34 16.63 -29.37
CA THR A 48 -21.33 15.38 -30.12
C THR A 48 -20.13 14.53 -29.70
N LEU A 49 -18.94 15.13 -29.68
CA LEU A 49 -17.70 14.41 -29.41
C LEU A 49 -17.61 13.92 -27.95
N VAL A 50 -18.16 14.66 -26.97
CA VAL A 50 -18.28 14.18 -25.58
C VAL A 50 -19.17 12.94 -25.49
N ILE A 51 -20.30 12.92 -26.20
CA ILE A 51 -21.22 11.77 -26.23
C ILE A 51 -20.54 10.55 -26.86
N VAL A 52 -19.82 10.75 -27.97
CA VAL A 52 -19.09 9.68 -28.65
C VAL A 52 -17.95 9.13 -27.80
N LEU A 53 -17.18 9.99 -27.10
CA LEU A 53 -16.16 9.53 -26.15
C LEU A 53 -16.76 8.75 -24.98
N LYS A 54 -17.95 9.14 -24.49
CA LYS A 54 -18.68 8.36 -23.48
C LYS A 54 -19.08 6.99 -24.03
N ALA A 55 -19.50 6.90 -25.30
CA ALA A 55 -19.76 5.62 -25.95
C ALA A 55 -18.50 4.75 -26.05
N CYS A 56 -17.35 5.33 -26.43
CA CYS A 56 -16.05 4.63 -26.43
C CYS A 56 -15.67 4.15 -25.02
N SER A 57 -15.95 4.94 -23.98
CA SER A 57 -15.69 4.57 -22.59
C SER A 57 -16.48 3.37 -22.12
N ILE A 58 -17.75 3.26 -22.51
CA ILE A 58 -18.63 2.15 -22.08
C ILE A 58 -18.32 0.89 -22.90
N SER A 59 -17.98 1.05 -24.18
CA SER A 59 -17.67 -0.07 -25.08
C SER A 59 -16.20 -0.51 -25.07
N SER A 60 -15.33 0.16 -24.31
CA SER A 60 -13.88 -0.09 -24.27
C SER A 60 -13.22 -0.16 -25.65
N ASN A 61 -13.69 0.65 -26.61
CA ASN A 61 -13.23 0.61 -28.00
C ASN A 61 -12.12 1.63 -28.27
N LEU A 62 -10.86 1.18 -28.16
CA LEU A 62 -9.67 2.01 -28.36
C LEU A 62 -9.57 2.59 -29.78
N HIS A 63 -9.88 1.81 -30.81
CA HIS A 63 -9.79 2.28 -32.20
C HIS A 63 -10.75 3.44 -32.48
N ALA A 64 -12.01 3.31 -32.05
CA ALA A 64 -13.00 4.38 -32.18
C ALA A 64 -12.62 5.63 -31.36
N MET A 65 -11.99 5.44 -30.20
CA MET A 65 -11.44 6.54 -29.40
C MET A 65 -10.32 7.27 -30.14
N MET A 66 -9.33 6.56 -30.70
CA MET A 66 -8.21 7.17 -31.45
C MET A 66 -8.70 7.91 -32.71
N GLU A 67 -9.67 7.35 -33.45
CA GLU A 67 -10.34 8.04 -34.55
C GLU A 67 -11.00 9.35 -34.09
N CYS A 68 -11.67 9.34 -32.94
CA CYS A 68 -12.30 10.53 -32.36
C CYS A 68 -11.26 11.55 -31.91
N HIS A 69 -10.15 11.12 -31.30
CA HIS A 69 -9.07 12.01 -30.91
C HIS A 69 -8.45 12.72 -32.12
N ALA A 70 -8.18 12.00 -33.21
CA ALA A 70 -7.69 12.59 -34.45
C ALA A 70 -8.67 13.62 -35.03
N LYS A 71 -9.98 13.37 -34.95
CA LYS A 71 -11.02 14.33 -35.37
C LYS A 71 -11.06 15.58 -34.49
N ILE A 72 -10.87 15.44 -33.18
CA ILE A 72 -10.80 16.56 -32.24
C ILE A 72 -9.65 17.50 -32.58
N ILE A 73 -8.46 16.94 -32.88
CA ILE A 73 -7.29 17.71 -33.32
C ILE A 73 -7.59 18.42 -34.65
N LYS A 74 -8.10 17.70 -35.66
CA LYS A 74 -8.45 18.29 -36.97
C LYS A 74 -9.50 19.39 -36.88
N ALA A 75 -10.42 19.30 -35.92
CA ALA A 75 -11.45 20.30 -35.67
C ALA A 75 -10.96 21.51 -34.83
N GLY A 76 -9.70 21.50 -34.36
CA GLY A 76 -9.16 22.53 -33.47
C GLY A 76 -9.79 22.53 -32.07
N LEU A 77 -10.43 21.43 -31.67
CA LEU A 77 -11.13 21.29 -30.39
C LEU A 77 -10.24 20.68 -29.28
N HIS A 78 -8.96 20.45 -29.55
CA HIS A 78 -7.99 19.89 -28.60
C HIS A 78 -7.61 20.84 -27.44
N TYR A 79 -8.11 22.07 -27.45
CA TYR A 79 -8.00 22.99 -26.30
C TYR A 79 -9.23 22.93 -25.37
N TYR A 80 -10.28 22.19 -25.74
CA TYR A 80 -11.50 22.10 -24.95
C TYR A 80 -11.33 21.04 -23.85
N MET A 81 -11.10 21.49 -22.62
CA MET A 81 -10.69 20.66 -21.50
C MET A 81 -11.58 19.46 -21.16
N PRO A 82 -12.92 19.51 -21.32
CA PRO A 82 -13.78 18.33 -21.13
C PRO A 82 -13.44 17.17 -22.07
N LEU A 83 -13.13 17.48 -23.34
CA LEU A 83 -12.71 16.46 -24.32
C LEU A 83 -11.33 15.93 -23.96
N CYS A 84 -10.41 16.81 -23.57
CA CYS A 84 -9.05 16.43 -23.16
C CYS A 84 -9.05 15.50 -21.95
N ALA A 85 -9.77 15.85 -20.88
CA ALA A 85 -9.89 15.01 -19.69
C ALA A 85 -10.55 13.66 -19.98
N SER A 86 -11.54 13.63 -20.89
CA SER A 86 -12.21 12.39 -21.29
C SER A 86 -11.28 11.46 -22.10
N ILE A 87 -10.56 11.98 -23.09
CA ILE A 87 -9.59 11.20 -23.89
C ILE A 87 -8.43 10.73 -23.01
N PHE A 88 -7.89 11.62 -22.18
CA PHE A 88 -6.79 11.32 -21.29
C PHE A 88 -7.13 10.14 -20.37
N LYS A 89 -8.32 10.17 -19.75
CA LYS A 89 -8.83 9.05 -18.95
C LYS A 89 -8.93 7.75 -19.75
N LEU A 90 -9.37 7.81 -21.01
CA LEU A 90 -9.51 6.63 -21.85
C LEU A 90 -8.17 6.03 -22.26
N TYR A 91 -7.17 6.85 -22.58
CA TYR A 91 -5.80 6.36 -22.81
C TYR A 91 -5.26 5.64 -21.57
N LEU A 92 -5.47 6.22 -20.39
CA LEU A 92 -5.05 5.61 -19.13
C LEU A 92 -5.78 4.29 -18.81
N VAL A 93 -7.07 4.16 -19.16
CA VAL A 93 -7.82 2.90 -18.97
C VAL A 93 -7.31 1.78 -19.90
N HIS A 94 -6.76 2.14 -21.06
CA HIS A 94 -6.20 1.20 -22.02
C HIS A 94 -4.68 1.01 -21.89
N ASP A 95 -4.04 1.49 -20.81
CA ASP A 95 -2.60 1.39 -20.56
C ASP A 95 -1.72 2.12 -21.61
N HIS A 96 -2.28 3.10 -22.30
CA HIS A 96 -1.60 3.96 -23.28
C HIS A 96 -0.99 5.21 -22.61
N ILE A 97 -0.08 5.01 -21.67
CA ILE A 97 0.49 6.09 -20.84
C ILE A 97 1.33 7.08 -21.67
N THR A 98 1.99 6.61 -22.73
CA THR A 98 2.80 7.46 -23.64
C THR A 98 1.94 8.46 -24.39
N ASP A 99 0.79 8.02 -24.90
CA ASP A 99 -0.16 8.88 -25.61
C ASP A 99 -0.81 9.89 -24.65
N ALA A 100 -1.14 9.44 -23.43
CA ALA A 100 -1.62 10.32 -22.36
C ALA A 100 -0.59 11.40 -22.00
N ARG A 101 0.70 11.05 -21.95
CA ARG A 101 1.79 12.01 -21.68
C ARG A 101 1.93 13.04 -22.80
N HIS A 102 1.97 12.59 -24.05
CA HIS A 102 2.01 13.50 -25.19
C HIS A 102 0.81 14.45 -25.18
N MET A 103 -0.37 13.97 -24.79
CA MET A 103 -1.54 14.82 -24.66
C MET A 103 -1.34 15.96 -23.64
N LEU A 104 -0.72 15.69 -22.49
CA LEU A 104 -0.41 16.74 -21.50
C LEU A 104 0.54 17.79 -22.04
N ASP A 105 1.55 17.39 -22.83
CA ASP A 105 2.52 18.32 -23.44
C ASP A 105 1.85 19.27 -24.46
N VAL A 106 0.78 18.81 -25.11
CA VAL A 106 -0.01 19.61 -26.07
C VAL A 106 -0.99 20.56 -25.37
N ILE A 107 -1.37 20.32 -24.11
CA ILE A 107 -2.25 21.22 -23.35
C ILE A 107 -1.49 22.50 -22.98
N SER A 108 -1.63 23.52 -23.83
CA SER A 108 -1.04 24.84 -23.60
C SER A 108 -1.91 25.78 -22.77
N ARG A 109 -3.23 25.51 -22.69
CA ARG A 109 -4.20 26.30 -21.93
C ARG A 109 -5.01 25.39 -21.01
N TRP A 110 -4.88 25.61 -19.72
CA TRP A 110 -5.66 24.90 -18.70
C TRP A 110 -6.93 25.67 -18.38
N ASP A 111 -8.03 24.93 -18.27
CA ASP A 111 -9.28 25.48 -17.78
C ASP A 111 -9.13 25.93 -16.31
N PRO A 112 -9.65 27.10 -15.92
CA PRO A 112 -9.70 27.51 -14.52
C PRO A 112 -10.54 26.57 -13.64
N ASP A 113 -11.49 25.81 -14.21
CA ASP A 113 -12.28 24.83 -13.46
C ASP A 113 -11.41 23.62 -13.03
N PRO A 114 -11.25 23.39 -11.70
CA PRO A 114 -10.42 22.30 -11.20
C PRO A 114 -10.98 20.90 -11.52
N VAL A 115 -12.25 20.75 -11.91
CA VAL A 115 -12.90 19.45 -12.15
C VAL A 115 -12.13 18.60 -13.15
N TYR A 116 -11.64 19.18 -14.24
CA TYR A 116 -10.91 18.44 -15.27
C TYR A 116 -9.53 17.99 -14.81
N GLY A 117 -8.83 18.86 -14.06
CA GLY A 117 -7.57 18.50 -13.42
C GLY A 117 -7.77 17.37 -12.41
N ASN A 118 -8.79 17.46 -11.56
CA ASN A 118 -9.13 16.42 -10.58
C ASN A 118 -9.42 15.07 -11.23
N LEU A 119 -10.14 15.04 -12.36
CA LEU A 119 -10.39 13.83 -13.12
C LEU A 119 -9.10 13.20 -13.68
N MET A 120 -8.18 14.03 -14.19
CA MET A 120 -6.88 13.57 -14.69
C MET A 120 -6.01 13.01 -13.55
N LEU A 121 -5.97 13.68 -12.39
CA LEU A 121 -5.25 13.21 -11.20
C LEU A 121 -5.75 11.82 -10.76
N MET A 122 -7.06 11.64 -10.66
CA MET A 122 -7.67 10.36 -10.30
C MET A 122 -7.30 9.23 -11.27
N GLY A 123 -7.28 9.52 -12.59
CA GLY A 123 -6.85 8.55 -13.60
C GLY A 123 -5.37 8.17 -13.47
N LEU A 124 -4.51 9.16 -13.23
CA LEU A 124 -3.06 8.95 -13.09
C LEU A 124 -2.70 8.13 -11.85
N PHE A 125 -3.36 8.40 -10.73
CA PHE A 125 -3.09 7.65 -9.50
C PHE A 125 -3.54 6.19 -9.59
N ARG A 126 -4.61 5.87 -10.35
CA ARG A 126 -4.99 4.48 -10.65
C ARG A 126 -3.91 3.73 -11.44
N ASN A 127 -3.14 4.45 -12.25
CA ASN A 127 -2.01 3.92 -13.01
C ASN A 127 -0.66 4.09 -12.29
N LYS A 128 -0.66 4.53 -11.03
CA LYS A 128 0.54 4.77 -10.21
C LYS A 128 1.52 5.81 -10.79
N GLU A 129 1.07 6.66 -11.71
CA GLU A 129 1.85 7.69 -12.39
C GLU A 129 1.91 9.01 -11.58
N PHE A 130 2.62 8.97 -10.44
CA PHE A 130 2.67 10.12 -9.51
C PHE A 130 3.32 11.36 -10.10
N ASP A 131 4.42 11.21 -10.85
CA ASP A 131 5.20 12.36 -11.32
C ASP A 131 4.41 13.15 -12.39
N MET A 132 3.65 12.45 -13.25
CA MET A 132 2.69 13.07 -14.16
C MET A 132 1.56 13.76 -13.40
N ALA A 133 1.03 13.15 -12.34
CA ALA A 133 -0.02 13.77 -11.53
C ALA A 133 0.48 15.05 -10.85
N TYR A 134 1.70 15.02 -10.32
CA TYR A 134 2.34 16.20 -9.73
C TYR A 134 2.57 17.30 -10.76
N HIS A 135 2.92 16.95 -12.00
CA HIS A 135 3.03 17.90 -13.10
C HIS A 135 1.68 18.55 -13.44
N VAL A 136 0.63 17.74 -13.62
CA VAL A 136 -0.75 18.20 -13.85
C VAL A 136 -1.19 19.15 -12.74
N PHE A 137 -1.05 18.74 -11.49
CA PHE A 137 -1.38 19.55 -10.34
C PHE A 137 -0.61 20.88 -10.33
N GLY A 138 0.66 20.89 -10.73
CA GLY A 138 1.46 22.11 -10.88
C GLY A 138 0.98 23.07 -11.98
N LYS A 139 0.33 22.55 -13.03
CA LYS A 139 -0.19 23.35 -14.15
C LYS A 139 -1.62 23.87 -13.96
N MET A 140 -2.40 23.26 -13.05
CA MET A 140 -3.76 23.71 -12.73
C MET A 140 -3.79 25.18 -12.26
N PRO A 141 -4.56 26.07 -12.91
CA PRO A 141 -4.65 27.49 -12.55
C PRO A 141 -5.28 27.70 -11.16
N LYS A 142 -6.34 26.94 -10.88
CA LYS A 142 -7.03 26.90 -9.58
C LYS A 142 -6.99 25.47 -9.05
N ARG A 143 -6.80 25.34 -7.74
CA ARG A 143 -6.81 24.06 -7.01
C ARG A 143 -7.82 24.21 -5.89
N ASP A 144 -8.77 23.30 -5.83
CA ASP A 144 -9.76 23.24 -4.76
C ASP A 144 -9.36 22.17 -3.73
N LEU A 145 -10.15 22.05 -2.67
CA LEU A 145 -9.92 21.07 -1.60
C LEU A 145 -9.85 19.64 -2.17
N VAL A 146 -10.64 19.33 -3.20
CA VAL A 146 -10.61 18.03 -3.90
C VAL A 146 -9.26 17.81 -4.58
N SER A 147 -8.71 18.80 -5.30
CA SER A 147 -7.39 18.70 -5.93
C SER A 147 -6.29 18.36 -4.92
N TRP A 148 -6.29 19.05 -3.77
CA TRP A 148 -5.30 18.84 -2.71
C TRP A 148 -5.47 17.47 -2.04
N ASN A 149 -6.70 17.11 -1.69
CA ASN A 149 -7.02 15.82 -1.08
C ASN A 149 -6.63 14.66 -2.01
N SER A 150 -6.93 14.75 -3.31
CA SER A 150 -6.50 13.76 -4.30
C SER A 150 -4.97 13.63 -4.37
N MET A 151 -4.22 14.74 -4.30
CA MET A 151 -2.76 14.69 -4.30
C MET A 151 -2.17 14.05 -3.04
N ILE A 152 -2.75 14.35 -1.87
CA ILE A 152 -2.36 13.76 -0.57
C ILE A 152 -2.69 12.25 -0.57
N GLU A 153 -3.86 11.85 -1.07
CA GLU A 153 -4.25 10.44 -1.21
C GLU A 153 -3.38 9.72 -2.24
N GLY A 154 -3.10 10.33 -3.38
CA GLY A 154 -2.22 9.79 -4.41
C GLY A 154 -0.80 9.52 -3.92
N CYS A 155 -0.31 10.32 -2.95
CA CYS A 155 0.94 10.05 -2.26
C CYS A 155 0.90 8.72 -1.48
N LEU A 156 -0.25 8.29 -0.98
CA LEU A 156 -0.40 6.99 -0.31
C LEU A 156 -0.31 5.86 -1.32
N TRP A 157 -1.03 5.95 -2.45
CA TRP A 157 -1.03 4.90 -3.48
C TRP A 157 0.34 4.74 -4.13
N CYS A 158 1.07 5.84 -4.31
CA CYS A 158 2.40 5.84 -4.92
C CYS A 158 3.55 5.70 -3.90
N SER A 159 3.27 5.38 -2.63
CA SER A 159 4.29 5.18 -1.58
C SER A 159 5.19 6.40 -1.31
N ARG A 160 4.66 7.62 -1.41
CA ARG A 160 5.37 8.90 -1.17
C ARG A 160 4.81 9.71 0.04
N PRO A 161 4.73 9.13 1.24
CA PRO A 161 4.13 9.75 2.43
C PRO A 161 4.80 11.06 2.89
N LYS A 162 6.13 11.23 2.67
CA LYS A 162 6.83 12.49 2.96
C LYS A 162 6.28 13.66 2.14
N VAL A 163 5.86 13.41 0.91
CA VAL A 163 5.29 14.43 0.02
C VAL A 163 3.88 14.80 0.48
N ALA A 164 3.12 13.83 1.01
CA ALA A 164 1.78 14.05 1.56
C ALA A 164 1.78 15.15 2.65
N PHE A 165 2.72 15.11 3.60
CA PHE A 165 2.79 16.13 4.67
C PHE A 165 3.19 17.51 4.15
N LYS A 166 4.10 17.57 3.17
CA LYS A 166 4.47 18.84 2.51
C LYS A 166 3.28 19.43 1.76
N LEU A 167 2.51 18.60 1.08
CA LEU A 167 1.30 19.03 0.38
C LEU A 167 0.22 19.50 1.35
N PHE A 168 0.01 18.80 2.46
CA PHE A 168 -0.94 19.22 3.48
C PHE A 168 -0.55 20.57 4.10
N ARG A 169 0.73 20.78 4.43
CA ARG A 169 1.20 22.10 4.90
C ARG A 169 0.99 23.20 3.85
N ARG A 170 1.35 22.94 2.59
CA ARG A 170 1.13 23.89 1.49
C ARG A 170 -0.35 24.21 1.25
N MET A 171 -1.24 23.25 1.51
CA MET A 171 -2.69 23.47 1.43
C MET A 171 -3.14 24.47 2.49
N LEU A 172 -2.65 24.32 3.73
CA LEU A 172 -2.93 25.26 4.83
C LEU A 172 -2.31 26.64 4.55
N ASP A 173 -1.08 26.69 4.05
CA ASP A 173 -0.40 27.95 3.67
C ASP A 173 -1.12 28.68 2.53
N ALA A 174 -1.88 27.95 1.71
CA ALA A 174 -2.73 28.50 0.67
C ALA A 174 -4.09 29.02 1.19
N GLY A 175 -4.32 28.97 2.51
CA GLY A 175 -5.55 29.46 3.16
C GLY A 175 -6.76 28.56 2.99
N LEU A 176 -6.58 27.30 2.59
CA LEU A 176 -7.68 26.33 2.46
C LEU A 176 -7.98 25.67 3.80
N GLU A 177 -9.27 25.62 4.15
CA GLU A 177 -9.74 24.97 5.36
C GLU A 177 -9.85 23.44 5.15
N PRO A 178 -9.17 22.63 5.97
CA PRO A 178 -9.26 21.17 5.88
C PRO A 178 -10.62 20.67 6.36
N ASP A 179 -11.14 19.62 5.72
CA ASP A 179 -12.36 18.93 6.14
C ASP A 179 -12.06 17.57 6.77
N GLY A 180 -13.11 16.86 7.18
CA GLY A 180 -13.00 15.51 7.74
C GLY A 180 -12.31 14.52 6.80
N PHE A 181 -12.51 14.65 5.49
CA PHE A 181 -11.83 13.81 4.51
C PHE A 181 -10.33 14.09 4.50
N THR A 182 -9.92 15.36 4.45
CA THR A 182 -8.51 15.76 4.53
C THR A 182 -7.82 15.14 5.73
N PHE A 183 -8.41 15.26 6.93
CA PHE A 183 -7.81 14.68 8.14
C PHE A 183 -7.72 13.16 8.08
N SER A 184 -8.76 12.47 7.58
CA SER A 184 -8.71 11.01 7.41
C SER A 184 -7.56 10.57 6.48
N THR A 185 -7.30 11.30 5.40
CA THR A 185 -6.20 11.03 4.47
C THR A 185 -4.84 11.29 5.13
N VAL A 186 -4.71 12.38 5.89
CA VAL A 186 -3.47 12.72 6.62
C VAL A 186 -3.17 11.69 7.71
N PHE A 187 -4.17 11.26 8.48
CA PHE A 187 -4.02 10.20 9.48
C PHE A 187 -3.59 8.89 8.84
N SER A 188 -4.19 8.52 7.70
CA SER A 188 -3.77 7.35 6.93
C SER A 188 -2.31 7.45 6.45
N ALA A 189 -1.86 8.66 6.07
CA ALA A 189 -0.46 8.92 5.74
C ALA A 189 0.46 8.69 6.95
N CYS A 190 0.12 9.27 8.10
CA CYS A 190 0.86 9.08 9.36
C CYS A 190 0.91 7.61 9.76
N ALA A 191 -0.22 6.91 9.68
CA ALA A 191 -0.35 5.49 9.97
C ALA A 191 0.57 4.65 9.08
N ARG A 192 0.71 4.98 7.79
CA ARG A 192 1.55 4.22 6.85
C ARG A 192 3.04 4.33 7.15
N VAL A 193 3.52 5.48 7.65
CA VAL A 193 4.93 5.69 7.98
C VAL A 193 5.26 5.67 9.47
N GLY A 194 4.28 5.53 10.34
CA GLY A 194 4.52 5.66 11.77
C GLY A 194 4.94 7.08 12.19
N ALA A 195 4.48 8.12 11.48
CA ALA A 195 4.81 9.52 11.78
C ALA A 195 3.91 10.08 12.90
N LEU A 196 4.21 9.69 14.14
CA LEU A 196 3.42 10.05 15.32
C LEU A 196 3.35 11.56 15.55
N SER A 197 4.45 12.28 15.33
CA SER A 197 4.55 13.72 15.60
C SER A 197 3.65 14.50 14.66
N HIS A 198 3.69 14.16 13.36
CA HIS A 198 2.76 14.68 12.36
C HIS A 198 1.31 14.28 12.66
N GLY A 199 1.07 13.03 13.08
CA GLY A 199 -0.26 12.55 13.45
C GLY A 199 -0.85 13.29 14.65
N ARG A 200 -0.06 13.57 15.68
CA ARG A 200 -0.45 14.38 16.85
C ARG A 200 -0.75 15.82 16.47
N TRP A 201 0.11 16.43 15.66
CA TRP A 201 -0.13 17.79 15.17
C TRP A 201 -1.42 17.88 14.35
N ALA A 202 -1.66 16.94 13.45
CA ALA A 202 -2.90 16.89 12.67
C ALA A 202 -4.12 16.64 13.56
N HIS A 203 -4.02 15.80 14.59
CA HIS A 203 -5.11 15.55 15.54
C HIS A 203 -5.43 16.81 16.36
N GLN A 204 -4.41 17.51 16.83
CA GLN A 204 -4.59 18.78 17.54
C GLN A 204 -5.25 19.84 16.63
N LEU A 205 -4.74 20.01 15.41
CA LEU A 205 -5.31 20.96 14.44
C LEU A 205 -6.78 20.63 14.11
N MET A 206 -7.11 19.33 13.99
CA MET A 206 -8.49 18.89 13.76
C MET A 206 -9.42 19.32 14.91
N ALA A 207 -8.97 19.19 16.16
CA ALA A 207 -9.72 19.63 17.34
C ALA A 207 -9.86 21.16 17.40
N GLU A 208 -8.79 21.90 17.08
CA GLU A 208 -8.81 23.38 16.99
C GLU A 208 -9.79 23.88 15.92
N LYS A 209 -9.87 23.17 14.79
CA LYS A 209 -10.82 23.44 13.70
C LYS A 209 -12.24 22.91 13.99
N GLN A 210 -12.47 22.29 15.14
CA GLN A 210 -13.76 21.76 15.59
C GLN A 210 -14.41 20.82 14.57
N ILE A 211 -13.60 20.00 13.89
CA ILE A 211 -14.11 19.03 12.92
C ILE A 211 -14.93 17.96 13.65
N GLU A 212 -16.18 17.80 13.21
CA GLU A 212 -17.07 16.80 13.77
C GLU A 212 -16.54 15.38 13.54
N LEU A 213 -16.51 14.58 14.61
CA LEU A 213 -16.08 13.20 14.54
C LEU A 213 -17.16 12.33 13.91
N ASN A 214 -16.81 11.65 12.81
CA ASN A 214 -17.60 10.56 12.26
C ASN A 214 -16.81 9.24 12.30
N HIS A 215 -17.45 8.13 11.95
CA HIS A 215 -16.82 6.81 11.99
C HIS A 215 -15.57 6.70 11.10
N ILE A 216 -15.50 7.42 9.98
CA ILE A 216 -14.35 7.44 9.06
C ILE A 216 -13.15 8.09 9.75
N ILE A 217 -13.35 9.27 10.34
CA ILE A 217 -12.29 10.01 11.04
C ILE A 217 -11.82 9.25 12.27
N VAL A 218 -12.75 8.70 13.07
CA VAL A 218 -12.39 7.96 14.28
C VAL A 218 -11.64 6.66 13.95
N SER A 219 -12.09 5.91 12.93
CA SER A 219 -11.36 4.76 12.41
C SER A 219 -9.93 5.13 11.99
N ALA A 220 -9.77 6.22 11.23
CA ALA A 220 -8.45 6.69 10.80
C ALA A 220 -7.55 7.14 11.97
N LEU A 221 -8.12 7.78 13.00
CA LEU A 221 -7.39 8.16 14.22
C LEU A 221 -6.91 6.95 15.03
N ILE A 222 -7.78 5.97 15.24
CA ILE A 222 -7.45 4.70 15.92
C ILE A 222 -6.33 3.99 15.14
N ASP A 223 -6.49 3.84 13.82
CA ASP A 223 -5.49 3.21 12.95
C ASP A 223 -4.15 3.95 13.02
N MET A 224 -4.17 5.29 12.97
CA MET A 224 -2.97 6.12 13.06
C MET A 224 -2.23 5.93 14.37
N TYR A 225 -2.89 6.04 15.52
CA TYR A 225 -2.23 5.86 16.81
C TYR A 225 -1.72 4.43 17.00
N ALA A 226 -2.52 3.42 16.63
CA ALA A 226 -2.10 2.02 16.70
C ALA A 226 -0.84 1.77 15.86
N LYS A 227 -0.86 2.18 14.57
CA LYS A 227 0.26 2.00 13.63
C LYS A 227 1.46 2.93 13.88
N CYS A 228 1.30 3.96 14.71
CA CYS A 228 2.40 4.80 15.20
C CYS A 228 2.99 4.30 16.54
N GLY A 229 2.55 3.13 17.03
CA GLY A 229 3.09 2.52 18.24
C GLY A 229 2.53 3.11 19.54
N ARG A 230 1.30 3.62 19.51
CA ARG A 230 0.58 4.18 20.67
C ARG A 230 -0.81 3.55 20.78
N ILE A 231 -0.82 2.23 20.98
CA ILE A 231 -2.05 1.42 21.04
C ILE A 231 -2.96 1.84 22.21
N GLU A 232 -2.37 2.35 23.28
CA GLU A 232 -3.07 2.83 24.47
C GLU A 232 -3.89 4.08 24.16
N ILE A 233 -3.38 4.98 23.32
CA ILE A 233 -4.11 6.17 22.86
C ILE A 233 -5.24 5.75 21.91
N ALA A 234 -4.97 4.81 21.00
CA ALA A 234 -5.99 4.26 20.12
C ALA A 234 -7.13 3.63 20.93
N ARG A 235 -6.81 2.87 21.98
CA ARG A 235 -7.79 2.26 22.87
C ARG A 235 -8.61 3.30 23.64
N LYS A 236 -7.98 4.35 24.17
CA LYS A 236 -8.71 5.45 24.83
C LYS A 236 -9.72 6.14 23.91
N ILE A 237 -9.35 6.38 22.65
CA ILE A 237 -10.27 6.96 21.66
C ILE A 237 -11.42 5.99 21.39
N PHE A 238 -11.12 4.72 21.18
CA PHE A 238 -12.11 3.68 20.94
C PHE A 238 -13.11 3.53 22.09
N ASP A 239 -12.62 3.52 23.34
CA ASP A 239 -13.46 3.37 24.54
C ASP A 239 -14.34 4.61 24.79
N GLY A 240 -13.86 5.81 24.41
CA GLY A 240 -14.51 7.10 24.65
C GLY A 240 -15.57 7.53 23.62
N ILE A 241 -15.88 6.71 22.61
CA ILE A 241 -16.87 7.03 21.58
C ILE A 241 -17.99 5.99 21.50
N LYS A 242 -19.12 6.38 20.89
CA LYS A 242 -20.20 5.45 20.53
C LYS A 242 -19.81 4.72 19.23
N ARG A 243 -19.67 3.40 19.29
CA ARG A 243 -19.08 2.56 18.23
C ARG A 243 -20.14 1.88 17.34
N ASN A 244 -20.97 2.65 16.65
CA ASN A 244 -22.09 2.10 15.86
C ASN A 244 -21.68 1.49 14.49
N ASN A 245 -20.42 1.63 14.07
CA ASN A 245 -19.98 1.24 12.74
C ASN A 245 -18.81 0.26 12.79
N VAL A 246 -18.91 -0.82 12.02
CA VAL A 246 -17.92 -1.92 11.92
C VAL A 246 -16.49 -1.44 11.68
N SER A 247 -16.29 -0.34 10.93
CA SER A 247 -14.95 0.21 10.63
C SER A 247 -14.16 0.63 11.87
N VAL A 248 -14.84 1.13 12.91
CA VAL A 248 -14.22 1.54 14.18
C VAL A 248 -13.69 0.32 14.93
N TRP A 249 -14.50 -0.75 15.00
CA TRP A 249 -14.11 -2.03 15.60
C TRP A 249 -12.94 -2.65 14.85
N ASN A 250 -13.04 -2.73 13.52
CA ASN A 250 -11.99 -3.26 12.65
C ASN A 250 -10.65 -2.54 12.86
N SER A 251 -10.67 -1.22 13.04
CA SER A 251 -9.45 -0.43 13.29
C SER A 251 -8.79 -0.79 14.60
N MET A 252 -9.59 -0.98 15.67
CA MET A 252 -9.07 -1.36 16.98
C MET A 252 -8.56 -2.81 16.98
N ILE A 253 -9.34 -3.75 16.43
CA ILE A 253 -8.99 -5.17 16.32
C ILE A 253 -7.71 -5.34 15.48
N THR A 254 -7.62 -4.69 14.32
CA THR A 254 -6.39 -4.67 13.49
C THR A 254 -5.22 -4.12 14.28
N GLY A 255 -5.43 -2.99 14.99
CA GLY A 255 -4.41 -2.37 15.83
C GLY A 255 -3.88 -3.31 16.91
N LEU A 256 -4.75 -4.03 17.61
CA LEU A 256 -4.33 -5.01 18.62
C LEU A 256 -3.59 -6.20 18.00
N ALA A 257 -4.06 -6.70 16.85
CA ALA A 257 -3.46 -7.82 16.11
C ALA A 257 -2.01 -7.51 15.66
N ILE A 258 -1.76 -6.31 15.12
CA ILE A 258 -0.39 -5.90 14.72
C ILE A 258 0.53 -5.69 15.92
N HIS A 259 -0.01 -5.45 17.11
CA HIS A 259 0.75 -5.34 18.36
C HIS A 259 0.97 -6.70 19.05
N GLY A 260 0.41 -7.79 18.52
CA GLY A 260 0.51 -9.12 19.11
C GLY A 260 -0.34 -9.29 20.39
N LEU A 261 -1.34 -8.44 20.59
CA LEU A 261 -2.21 -8.45 21.78
C LEU A 261 -3.43 -9.36 21.56
N GLY A 262 -3.18 -10.65 21.28
CA GLY A 262 -4.22 -11.61 20.88
C GLY A 262 -5.39 -11.75 21.86
N ALA A 263 -5.12 -11.78 23.17
CA ALA A 263 -6.19 -11.85 24.17
C ALA A 263 -7.16 -10.65 24.07
N GLN A 264 -6.61 -9.44 23.94
CA GLN A 264 -7.42 -8.22 23.80
C GLN A 264 -8.20 -8.16 22.48
N VAL A 265 -7.70 -8.82 21.42
CA VAL A 265 -8.43 -8.96 20.15
C VAL A 265 -9.75 -9.71 20.38
N PHE A 266 -9.71 -10.82 21.10
CA PHE A 266 -10.92 -11.59 21.42
C PHE A 266 -11.85 -10.83 22.36
N ASP A 267 -11.32 -10.12 23.38
CA ASP A 267 -12.13 -9.29 24.27
C ASP A 267 -12.92 -8.22 23.49
N VAL A 268 -12.26 -7.54 22.54
CA VAL A 268 -12.90 -6.51 21.72
C VAL A 268 -13.89 -7.13 20.73
N PHE A 269 -13.59 -8.30 20.17
CA PHE A 269 -14.51 -9.02 19.30
C PHE A 269 -15.78 -9.47 20.05
N SER A 270 -15.65 -10.06 21.23
CA SER A 270 -16.81 -10.42 22.05
C SER A 270 -17.62 -9.20 22.48
N LEU A 271 -16.97 -8.06 22.74
CA LEU A 271 -17.67 -6.80 23.02
C LEU A 271 -18.44 -6.30 21.79
N MET A 272 -17.87 -6.43 20.58
CA MET A 272 -18.51 -6.07 19.31
C MET A 272 -19.82 -6.85 19.13
N GLU A 273 -19.79 -8.16 19.37
CA GLU A 273 -20.98 -9.02 19.29
C GLU A 273 -22.01 -8.65 20.35
N LYS A 274 -21.57 -8.38 21.58
CA LYS A 274 -22.45 -7.95 22.68
C LYS A 274 -23.13 -6.61 22.39
N GLU A 275 -22.43 -5.68 21.75
CA GLU A 275 -23.00 -4.40 21.30
C GLU A 275 -23.83 -4.53 20.01
N GLY A 276 -24.00 -5.74 19.48
CA GLY A 276 -24.89 -6.02 18.34
C GLY A 276 -24.35 -5.56 16.99
N VAL A 277 -23.04 -5.31 16.87
CA VAL A 277 -22.41 -4.91 15.61
C VAL A 277 -21.94 -6.16 14.86
N ALA A 278 -22.50 -6.41 13.68
CA ALA A 278 -22.13 -7.58 12.88
C ALA A 278 -20.68 -7.49 12.37
N PRO A 279 -19.87 -8.55 12.51
CA PRO A 279 -18.53 -8.60 11.96
C PRO A 279 -18.55 -8.76 10.44
N ASP A 280 -17.48 -8.30 9.80
CA ASP A 280 -17.27 -8.42 8.36
C ASP A 280 -15.95 -9.15 8.05
N GLY A 281 -15.65 -9.32 6.76
CA GLY A 281 -14.40 -9.98 6.36
C GLY A 281 -13.13 -9.29 6.90
N ILE A 282 -13.14 -7.96 7.07
CA ILE A 282 -11.98 -7.25 7.63
C ILE A 282 -11.81 -7.62 9.12
N THR A 283 -12.92 -7.80 9.85
CA THR A 283 -12.90 -8.31 11.23
C THR A 283 -12.17 -9.65 11.31
N PHE A 284 -12.55 -10.60 10.45
CA PHE A 284 -11.96 -11.94 10.46
C PHE A 284 -10.52 -11.98 9.98
N VAL A 285 -10.12 -11.19 8.98
CA VAL A 285 -8.69 -11.05 8.63
C VAL A 285 -7.87 -10.62 9.85
N SER A 286 -8.38 -9.69 10.64
CA SER A 286 -7.69 -9.16 11.81
C SER A 286 -7.57 -10.21 12.93
N ILE A 287 -8.64 -10.96 13.18
CA ILE A 287 -8.64 -12.07 14.16
C ILE A 287 -7.65 -13.17 13.74
N LEU A 288 -7.71 -13.63 12.49
CA LEU A 288 -6.81 -14.67 11.98
C LEU A 288 -5.35 -14.21 12.01
N THR A 289 -5.08 -12.93 11.72
CA THR A 289 -3.75 -12.33 11.85
C THR A 289 -3.27 -12.33 13.30
N ALA A 290 -4.14 -12.03 14.26
CA ALA A 290 -3.82 -12.12 15.69
C ALA A 290 -3.47 -13.55 16.10
N CYS A 291 -4.24 -14.53 15.62
CA CYS A 291 -3.94 -15.95 15.83
C CYS A 291 -2.56 -16.33 15.24
N SER A 292 -2.26 -15.90 14.02
CA SER A 292 -0.95 -16.12 13.38
C SER A 292 0.20 -15.51 14.19
N HIS A 293 0.01 -14.33 14.78
CA HIS A 293 1.05 -13.69 15.59
C HIS A 293 1.24 -14.32 16.96
N CYS A 294 0.20 -14.94 17.51
CA CYS A 294 0.20 -15.54 18.85
C CYS A 294 0.39 -17.07 18.83
N GLY A 295 0.41 -17.70 17.66
CA GLY A 295 0.54 -19.16 17.52
C GLY A 295 -0.72 -19.94 17.90
N LEU A 296 -1.89 -19.29 17.83
CA LEU A 296 -3.19 -19.85 18.21
C LEU A 296 -3.81 -20.62 17.04
N VAL A 297 -3.25 -21.80 16.73
CA VAL A 297 -3.62 -22.59 15.54
C VAL A 297 -5.08 -23.07 15.62
N GLU A 298 -5.52 -23.57 16.77
CA GLU A 298 -6.87 -24.12 16.90
C GLU A 298 -7.93 -23.01 16.83
N GLU A 299 -7.69 -21.88 17.48
CA GLU A 299 -8.54 -20.70 17.39
C GLU A 299 -8.60 -20.17 15.96
N CYS A 300 -7.46 -20.16 15.24
CA CYS A 300 -7.42 -19.80 13.82
C CYS A 300 -8.36 -20.69 12.99
N ARG A 301 -8.33 -22.02 13.19
CA ARG A 301 -9.24 -22.96 12.53
C ARG A 301 -10.71 -22.70 12.90
N GLN A 302 -10.98 -22.52 14.18
CA GLN A 302 -12.32 -22.26 14.69
C GLN A 302 -12.92 -21.00 14.07
N TYR A 303 -12.21 -19.87 14.10
CA TYR A 303 -12.71 -18.61 13.55
C TYR A 303 -12.80 -18.63 12.03
N PHE A 304 -11.88 -19.31 11.33
CA PHE A 304 -11.97 -19.47 9.87
C PHE A 304 -13.24 -20.25 9.46
N ASN A 305 -13.58 -21.31 10.21
CA ASN A 305 -14.80 -22.08 9.97
C ASN A 305 -16.04 -21.31 10.41
N ALA A 306 -16.02 -20.65 11.57
CA ALA A 306 -17.12 -19.85 12.08
C ALA A 306 -17.47 -18.71 11.11
N MET A 307 -16.48 -18.04 10.53
CA MET A 307 -16.67 -17.02 9.49
C MET A 307 -17.58 -17.52 8.35
N ARG A 308 -17.37 -18.75 7.89
CA ARG A 308 -18.11 -19.37 6.78
C ARG A 308 -19.50 -19.83 7.19
N HIS A 309 -19.60 -20.52 8.33
CA HIS A 309 -20.81 -21.24 8.72
C HIS A 309 -21.74 -20.42 9.60
N ASN A 310 -21.19 -19.60 10.50
CA ASN A 310 -21.97 -18.83 11.46
C ASN A 310 -22.25 -17.41 10.95
N TYR A 311 -21.28 -16.78 10.29
CA TYR A 311 -21.40 -15.40 9.80
C TYR A 311 -21.64 -15.30 8.29
N LEU A 312 -21.62 -16.42 7.56
CA LEU A 312 -21.87 -16.50 6.12
C LEU A 312 -20.95 -15.59 5.29
N ILE A 313 -19.70 -15.41 5.74
CA ILE A 313 -18.68 -14.61 5.06
C ILE A 313 -17.80 -15.55 4.25
N GLU A 314 -17.75 -15.32 2.93
CA GLU A 314 -16.88 -16.08 2.04
C GLU A 314 -15.40 -15.73 2.23
N PRO A 315 -14.50 -16.72 2.38
CA PRO A 315 -13.07 -16.47 2.52
C PRO A 315 -12.48 -15.84 1.26
N LYS A 316 -11.87 -14.67 1.45
CA LYS A 316 -11.01 -13.98 0.46
C LYS A 316 -9.54 -14.33 0.64
N ILE A 317 -8.71 -13.87 -0.30
CA ILE A 317 -7.27 -14.14 -0.36
C ILE A 317 -6.54 -13.77 0.94
N GLU A 318 -6.95 -12.71 1.63
CA GLU A 318 -6.35 -12.27 2.89
C GLU A 318 -6.62 -13.25 4.04
N HIS A 319 -7.81 -13.87 4.07
CA HIS A 319 -8.18 -14.86 5.09
C HIS A 319 -7.37 -16.15 4.90
N TYR A 320 -7.26 -16.61 3.66
CA TYR A 320 -6.40 -17.76 3.33
C TYR A 320 -4.94 -17.46 3.62
N GLY A 321 -4.46 -16.25 3.32
CA GLY A 321 -3.10 -15.84 3.65
C GLY A 321 -2.80 -15.87 5.13
N ALA A 322 -3.72 -15.39 5.97
CA ALA A 322 -3.57 -15.48 7.42
C ALA A 322 -3.58 -16.94 7.92
N MET A 323 -4.49 -17.78 7.40
CA MET A 323 -4.56 -19.21 7.75
C MET A 323 -3.27 -19.95 7.39
N VAL A 324 -2.80 -19.77 6.15
CA VAL A 324 -1.57 -20.39 5.64
C VAL A 324 -0.37 -19.90 6.44
N ASP A 325 -0.29 -18.61 6.78
CA ASP A 325 0.81 -18.07 7.60
C ASP A 325 0.82 -18.70 9.02
N THR A 326 -0.35 -18.87 9.66
CA THR A 326 -0.47 -19.56 10.96
C THR A 326 0.02 -21.00 10.88
N LEU A 327 -0.51 -21.79 9.93
CA LEU A 327 -0.15 -23.20 9.76
C LEU A 327 1.33 -23.37 9.39
N ALA A 328 1.83 -22.50 8.50
CA ALA A 328 3.22 -22.48 8.07
C ALA A 328 4.18 -22.20 9.23
N ARG A 329 3.87 -21.24 10.10
CA ARG A 329 4.67 -20.94 11.32
C ARG A 329 4.67 -22.07 12.34
N ALA A 330 3.56 -22.80 12.43
CA ALA A 330 3.40 -23.97 13.29
C ALA A 330 4.09 -25.23 12.73
N GLY A 331 4.62 -25.19 11.50
CA GLY A 331 5.25 -26.34 10.84
C GLY A 331 4.27 -27.33 10.21
N LEU A 332 2.97 -27.00 10.16
CA LEU A 332 1.90 -27.82 9.57
C LEU A 332 1.85 -27.61 8.04
N LEU A 333 2.97 -27.87 7.37
CA LEU A 333 3.17 -27.40 6.00
C LEU A 333 2.26 -28.10 4.97
N TYR A 334 1.97 -29.38 5.16
CA TYR A 334 1.07 -30.11 4.27
C TYR A 334 -0.37 -29.62 4.40
N GLU A 335 -0.84 -29.34 5.62
CA GLU A 335 -2.16 -28.74 5.85
C GLU A 335 -2.24 -27.33 5.26
N ALA A 336 -1.18 -26.53 5.39
CA ALA A 336 -1.08 -25.23 4.74
C ALA A 336 -1.18 -25.37 3.21
N TYR A 337 -0.53 -26.38 2.63
CA TYR A 337 -0.60 -26.66 1.19
C TYR A 337 -1.99 -27.14 0.74
N GLU A 338 -2.65 -28.01 1.52
CA GLU A 338 -4.04 -28.41 1.26
C GLU A 338 -4.98 -27.19 1.31
N THR A 339 -4.79 -26.31 2.30
CA THR A 339 -5.56 -25.06 2.42
C THR A 339 -5.47 -24.24 1.13
N ILE A 340 -4.26 -24.10 0.55
CA ILE A 340 -4.06 -23.39 -0.71
C ILE A 340 -4.81 -24.07 -1.87
N LYS A 341 -4.78 -25.40 -1.95
CA LYS A 341 -5.49 -26.16 -3.00
C LYS A 341 -7.01 -26.04 -2.91
N THR A 342 -7.56 -25.81 -1.72
CA THR A 342 -9.00 -25.62 -1.52
C THR A 342 -9.49 -24.19 -1.83
N MET A 343 -8.59 -23.27 -2.20
CA MET A 343 -8.96 -21.89 -2.51
C MET A 343 -9.83 -21.83 -3.77
N ALA A 344 -10.93 -21.07 -3.69
CA ALA A 344 -11.80 -20.80 -4.84
C ALA A 344 -11.23 -19.73 -5.80
N MET A 345 -10.05 -19.18 -5.50
CA MET A 345 -9.36 -18.14 -6.26
C MET A 345 -7.88 -18.46 -6.41
N GLU A 346 -7.24 -17.86 -7.42
CA GLU A 346 -5.79 -17.99 -7.60
C GLU A 346 -5.04 -17.46 -6.37
N PRO A 347 -4.17 -18.26 -5.75
CA PRO A 347 -3.37 -17.80 -4.62
C PRO A 347 -2.35 -16.75 -5.09
N ASP A 348 -2.21 -15.67 -4.31
CA ASP A 348 -1.25 -14.63 -4.63
C ASP A 348 0.18 -15.04 -4.25
N THR A 349 1.12 -14.21 -4.69
CA THR A 349 2.54 -14.37 -4.36
C THR A 349 2.80 -14.35 -2.85
N VAL A 350 1.99 -13.67 -2.03
CA VAL A 350 2.22 -13.55 -0.59
C VAL A 350 1.97 -14.88 0.10
N ILE A 351 0.90 -15.59 -0.25
CA ILE A 351 0.55 -16.93 0.27
C ILE A 351 1.65 -17.93 -0.05
N TRP A 352 2.07 -18.00 -1.32
CA TRP A 352 3.13 -18.91 -1.74
C TRP A 352 4.45 -18.62 -1.04
N ARG A 353 4.80 -17.33 -0.86
CA ARG A 353 6.00 -16.93 -0.10
C ARG A 353 5.94 -17.36 1.36
N ALA A 354 4.79 -17.24 2.01
CA ALA A 354 4.64 -17.61 3.42
C ALA A 354 4.92 -19.11 3.61
N LEU A 355 4.28 -19.96 2.79
CA LEU A 355 4.52 -21.41 2.82
C LEU A 355 5.97 -21.76 2.47
N LEU A 356 6.50 -21.17 1.41
CA LEU A 356 7.86 -21.45 0.95
C LEU A 356 8.93 -21.03 1.98
N SER A 357 8.73 -19.90 2.67
CA SER A 357 9.59 -19.48 3.78
C SER A 357 9.55 -20.45 4.96
N ALA A 358 8.39 -21.05 5.24
CA ALA A 358 8.26 -22.05 6.28
C ALA A 358 8.89 -23.40 5.88
N CYS A 359 8.77 -23.83 4.62
CA CYS A 359 9.51 -25.00 4.12
C CYS A 359 11.02 -24.87 4.36
N ARG A 360 11.58 -23.67 4.17
CA ARG A 360 12.98 -23.38 4.53
C ARG A 360 13.23 -23.53 6.03
N LYS A 361 12.40 -22.91 6.88
CA LYS A 361 12.55 -22.93 8.35
C LYS A 361 12.48 -24.36 8.90
N HIS A 362 11.57 -25.19 8.37
CA HIS A 362 11.32 -26.55 8.82
C HIS A 362 12.06 -27.61 7.99
N ARG A 363 12.97 -27.21 7.09
CA ARG A 363 13.82 -28.08 6.26
C ARG A 363 13.05 -29.11 5.40
N GLN A 364 11.92 -28.70 4.83
CA GLN A 364 11.05 -29.53 3.99
C GLN A 364 11.30 -29.27 2.49
N ALA A 365 12.31 -29.93 1.93
CA ALA A 365 12.79 -29.67 0.57
C ALA A 365 11.78 -30.09 -0.52
N ASP A 366 11.11 -31.23 -0.36
CA ASP A 366 10.22 -31.79 -1.38
C ASP A 366 8.99 -30.92 -1.61
N LEU A 367 8.41 -30.41 -0.52
CA LEU A 367 7.29 -29.48 -0.58
C LEU A 367 7.73 -28.12 -1.13
N ALA A 368 8.93 -27.65 -0.76
CA ALA A 368 9.48 -26.42 -1.33
C ALA A 368 9.58 -26.52 -2.86
N GLU A 369 10.09 -27.63 -3.40
CA GLU A 369 10.19 -27.82 -4.85
C GLU A 369 8.81 -27.80 -5.52
N THR A 370 7.81 -28.43 -4.91
CA THR A 370 6.43 -28.42 -5.41
C THR A 370 5.85 -27.02 -5.47
N VAL A 371 6.01 -26.22 -4.40
CA VAL A 371 5.59 -24.81 -4.36
C VAL A 371 6.28 -23.99 -5.45
N ILE A 372 7.58 -24.20 -5.65
CA ILE A 372 8.36 -23.50 -6.68
C ILE A 372 7.81 -23.79 -8.08
N ARG A 373 7.47 -25.04 -8.40
CA ARG A 373 6.88 -25.41 -9.71
C ARG A 373 5.56 -24.69 -9.96
N HIS A 374 4.68 -24.62 -8.96
CA HIS A 374 3.42 -23.88 -9.06
C HIS A 374 3.62 -22.38 -9.29
N MET A 375 4.57 -21.76 -8.57
CA MET A 375 4.93 -20.36 -8.77
C MET A 375 5.53 -20.08 -10.16
N ALA A 376 6.24 -21.04 -10.76
CA ALA A 376 6.86 -20.90 -12.08
C ALA A 376 5.86 -21.02 -13.25
N GLN A 377 4.76 -21.75 -13.06
CA GLN A 377 3.72 -21.95 -14.08
C GLN A 377 2.69 -20.79 -14.13
N GLY A 378 2.57 -20.01 -13.05
CA GLY A 378 1.68 -18.84 -13.00
C GLY A 378 2.16 -17.67 -13.86
N LYS A 379 1.25 -17.01 -14.58
CA LYS A 379 1.53 -15.77 -15.36
C LYS A 379 1.85 -14.55 -14.48
N GLN A 380 1.71 -14.66 -13.15
CA GLN A 380 2.06 -13.60 -12.21
C GLN A 380 3.53 -13.71 -11.79
N SER A 381 4.23 -12.57 -11.72
CA SER A 381 5.67 -12.47 -11.48
C SER A 381 6.12 -13.29 -10.27
N GLY A 382 6.68 -14.48 -10.54
CA GLY A 382 7.31 -15.34 -9.54
C GLY A 382 8.41 -14.58 -8.82
N ASP A 383 8.47 -14.71 -7.51
CA ASP A 383 9.49 -14.09 -6.66
C ASP A 383 10.84 -14.76 -6.87
N TYR A 384 11.46 -14.49 -8.03
CA TYR A 384 12.77 -15.00 -8.42
C TYR A 384 13.83 -14.73 -7.35
N VAL A 385 13.70 -13.65 -6.56
CA VAL A 385 14.59 -13.35 -5.42
C VAL A 385 14.52 -14.43 -4.34
N LEU A 386 13.31 -14.88 -3.98
CA LEU A 386 13.10 -15.91 -2.96
C LEU A 386 13.48 -17.30 -3.51
N LEU A 387 13.11 -17.58 -4.76
CA LEU A 387 13.49 -18.80 -5.48
C LEU A 387 15.01 -18.96 -5.54
N SER A 388 15.71 -17.90 -5.92
CA SER A 388 17.18 -17.86 -5.98
C SER A 388 17.79 -18.14 -4.61
N SER A 389 17.31 -17.45 -3.57
CA SER A 389 17.78 -17.67 -2.19
C SER A 389 17.59 -19.11 -1.71
N ILE A 390 16.50 -19.77 -2.10
CA ILE A 390 16.20 -21.15 -1.69
C ILE A 390 17.08 -22.14 -2.43
N TYR A 391 17.22 -22.01 -3.75
CA TYR A 391 18.11 -22.87 -4.52
C TYR A 391 19.56 -22.73 -4.06
N SER A 392 20.02 -21.52 -3.73
CA SER A 392 21.33 -21.30 -3.11
C SER A 392 21.45 -22.03 -1.76
N SER A 393 20.45 -21.92 -0.88
CA SER A 393 20.49 -22.58 0.44
C SER A 393 20.38 -24.10 0.38
N ALA A 394 19.66 -24.64 -0.60
CA ALA A 394 19.55 -26.07 -0.87
C ALA A 394 20.77 -26.62 -1.64
N LYS A 395 21.81 -25.79 -1.85
CA LYS A 395 23.01 -26.11 -2.64
C LYS A 395 22.72 -26.52 -4.09
N GLN A 396 21.55 -26.15 -4.62
CA GLN A 396 21.12 -26.40 -5.99
C GLN A 396 21.53 -25.23 -6.90
N TYR A 397 22.84 -24.96 -6.99
CA TYR A 397 23.38 -23.75 -7.62
C TYR A 397 22.98 -23.55 -9.09
N ARG A 398 22.81 -24.63 -9.86
CA ARG A 398 22.36 -24.56 -11.27
C ARG A 398 20.96 -23.94 -11.41
N HIS A 399 20.04 -24.30 -10.52
CA HIS A 399 18.70 -23.73 -10.50
C HIS A 399 18.71 -22.28 -10.02
N ALA A 400 19.56 -21.95 -9.03
CA ALA A 400 19.75 -20.56 -8.58
C ALA A 400 20.25 -19.66 -9.71
N GLU A 401 21.24 -20.11 -10.49
CA GLU A 401 21.79 -19.38 -11.62
C GLU A 401 20.74 -19.13 -12.72
N THR A 402 19.92 -20.14 -13.01
CA THR A 402 18.82 -20.04 -13.98
C THR A 402 17.82 -18.94 -13.57
N VAL A 403 17.47 -18.92 -12.29
CA VAL A 403 16.59 -17.89 -11.71
C VAL A 403 17.24 -16.50 -11.75
N TRP A 404 18.54 -16.39 -11.45
CA TRP A 404 19.29 -15.13 -11.57
C TRP A 404 19.31 -14.57 -12.99
N ARG A 405 19.47 -15.45 -13.99
CA ARG A 405 19.44 -15.06 -15.41
C ARG A 405 18.08 -14.51 -15.81
N LEU A 406 17.00 -15.20 -15.43
CA LEU A 406 15.62 -14.75 -15.63
C LEU A 406 15.34 -13.41 -14.93
N MET A 407 15.89 -13.17 -13.73
CA MET A 407 15.78 -11.88 -13.06
C MET A 407 16.42 -10.76 -13.86
N LYS A 408 17.60 -11.00 -14.44
CA LYS A 408 18.32 -10.01 -15.24
C LYS A 408 17.58 -9.70 -16.54
N GLU A 409 17.11 -10.72 -17.25
CA GLU A 409 16.32 -10.58 -18.48
C GLU A 409 15.01 -9.82 -18.26
N LYS A 410 14.31 -10.10 -17.15
CA LYS A 410 13.06 -9.43 -16.79
C LYS A 410 13.25 -8.11 -16.03
N GLY A 411 14.48 -7.64 -15.82
CA GLY A 411 14.78 -6.40 -15.10
C GLY A 411 14.37 -6.40 -13.61
N ILE A 412 14.21 -7.57 -13.00
CA ILE A 412 13.69 -7.74 -11.64
C ILE A 412 14.78 -7.44 -10.62
N ARG A 413 14.53 -6.45 -9.75
CA ARG A 413 15.47 -6.02 -8.70
C ARG A 413 14.98 -6.42 -7.32
N LYS A 414 15.90 -6.84 -6.43
CA LYS A 414 15.60 -7.13 -5.02
C LYS A 414 15.17 -5.84 -4.31
N ASN A 415 14.02 -5.90 -3.62
CA ASN A 415 13.59 -4.82 -2.74
C ASN A 415 14.66 -4.56 -1.68
N ARG A 416 15.16 -3.32 -1.61
CA ARG A 416 16.15 -2.93 -0.60
C ARG A 416 15.46 -2.70 0.73
N GLY A 417 16.08 -3.20 1.81
CA GLY A 417 15.67 -2.89 3.17
C GLY A 417 15.80 -1.39 3.42
N LEU A 418 14.70 -0.79 3.84
CA LEU A 418 14.63 0.62 4.21
C LEU A 418 14.01 0.69 5.61
N SER A 419 14.74 1.31 6.52
CA SER A 419 14.26 1.61 7.86
C SER A 419 14.23 3.12 8.06
N TRP A 420 13.32 3.60 8.89
CA TRP A 420 13.19 5.02 9.16
C TRP A 420 12.70 5.29 10.56
N VAL A 421 13.01 6.49 11.02
CA VAL A 421 12.61 7.00 12.33
C VAL A 421 12.11 8.43 12.19
N GLU A 422 11.20 8.82 13.08
CA GLU A 422 10.74 10.20 13.18
C GLU A 422 11.38 10.85 14.41
N MET A 423 12.21 11.87 14.18
CA MET A 423 12.86 12.66 15.23
C MET A 423 12.63 14.14 14.95
N GLY A 424 12.15 14.90 15.94
CA GLY A 424 11.92 16.34 15.79
C GLY A 424 10.99 16.71 14.63
N SER A 425 9.96 15.89 14.35
CA SER A 425 9.08 16.03 13.18
C SER A 425 9.77 15.90 11.82
N VAL A 426 10.94 15.24 11.77
CA VAL A 426 11.65 14.90 10.54
C VAL A 426 11.76 13.37 10.42
N LEU A 427 11.46 12.85 9.23
CA LEU A 427 11.59 11.44 8.89
C LEU A 427 12.97 11.13 8.32
N HIS A 428 13.83 10.52 9.13
CA HIS A 428 15.17 10.06 8.75
C HIS A 428 15.08 8.65 8.19
N GLN A 429 15.68 8.42 7.02
CA GLN A 429 15.61 7.14 6.29
C GLN A 429 17.02 6.58 6.14
N PHE A 430 17.15 5.27 6.31
CA PHE A 430 18.41 4.55 6.26
C PHE A 430 18.27 3.34 5.35
N LYS A 431 19.22 3.18 4.43
CA LYS A 431 19.43 1.94 3.68
C LYS A 431 20.56 1.13 4.32
N ALA A 432 20.69 -0.14 3.95
CA ALA A 432 21.85 -0.91 4.38
C ALA A 432 23.14 -0.25 3.85
N GLY A 433 24.14 -0.06 4.73
CA GLY A 433 25.41 0.60 4.40
C GLY A 433 25.30 2.10 4.08
N ASP A 434 24.20 2.75 4.46
CA ASP A 434 23.95 4.15 4.09
C ASP A 434 24.88 5.12 4.81
N ARG A 435 25.68 5.87 4.04
CA ARG A 435 26.55 6.94 4.53
C ARG A 435 26.11 8.34 4.08
N SER A 436 24.92 8.48 3.49
CA SER A 436 24.42 9.77 2.97
C SER A 436 23.90 10.72 4.06
N HIS A 437 23.72 10.24 5.29
CA HIS A 437 23.25 11.07 6.40
C HIS A 437 24.35 12.03 6.87
N GLY A 438 24.01 13.29 7.17
CA GLY A 438 24.99 14.30 7.61
C GLY A 438 25.74 13.96 8.92
N GLU A 439 25.18 13.04 9.71
CA GLU A 439 25.77 12.55 10.97
C GLU A 439 26.27 11.09 10.87
N SER A 440 26.56 10.61 9.65
CA SER A 440 26.95 9.23 9.38
C SER A 440 28.07 8.74 10.31
N GLU A 441 29.16 9.49 10.46
CA GLU A 441 30.28 9.08 11.33
C GLU A 441 29.88 8.89 12.81
N ALA A 442 28.98 9.72 13.33
CA ALA A 442 28.49 9.58 14.70
C ALA A 442 27.56 8.36 14.83
N ILE A 443 26.72 8.11 13.83
CA ILE A 443 25.81 6.95 13.79
C ILE A 443 26.62 5.65 13.78
N TYR A 444 27.65 5.56 12.93
CA TYR A 444 28.51 4.39 12.85
C TYR A 444 29.30 4.15 14.14
N ARG A 445 29.83 5.21 14.77
CA ARG A 445 30.47 5.08 16.10
C ARG A 445 29.54 4.49 17.16
N VAL A 446 28.29 4.97 17.21
CA VAL A 446 27.28 4.41 18.13
C VAL A 446 26.94 2.97 17.76
N LEU A 447 26.79 2.66 16.47
CA LEU A 447 26.51 1.31 16.00
C LEU A 447 27.61 0.34 16.42
N ASP A 448 28.88 0.71 16.24
CA ASP A 448 30.03 -0.12 16.58
C ASP A 448 30.14 -0.37 18.09
N ASP A 449 29.91 0.66 18.92
CA ASP A 449 29.83 0.53 20.37
C ASP A 449 28.69 -0.42 20.80
N LEU A 450 27.50 -0.28 20.21
CA LEU A 450 26.36 -1.16 20.49
C LEU A 450 26.62 -2.60 20.04
N MET A 451 27.27 -2.80 18.90
CA MET A 451 27.68 -4.13 18.41
C MET A 451 28.69 -4.77 19.38
N GLY A 452 29.70 -4.02 19.83
CA GLY A 452 30.68 -4.49 20.81
C GLY A 452 30.02 -4.90 22.13
N LYS A 453 29.14 -4.05 22.67
CA LYS A 453 28.39 -4.34 23.89
C LYS A 453 27.45 -5.54 23.74
N ALA A 454 26.76 -5.65 22.60
CA ALA A 454 25.90 -6.80 22.32
C ALA A 454 26.71 -8.10 22.26
N LYS A 455 27.86 -8.11 21.55
CA LYS A 455 28.76 -9.27 21.47
C LYS A 455 29.27 -9.69 22.87
N ALA A 456 29.64 -8.72 23.71
CA ALA A 456 30.04 -8.99 25.10
C ALA A 456 28.94 -9.62 25.97
N HIS A 457 27.66 -9.44 25.60
CA HIS A 457 26.51 -10.02 26.28
C HIS A 457 25.95 -11.28 25.58
N GLY A 458 26.72 -11.88 24.67
CA GLY A 458 26.39 -13.15 24.03
C GLY A 458 25.66 -13.05 22.69
N PHE A 459 25.59 -11.86 22.07
CA PHE A 459 25.13 -11.76 20.68
C PHE A 459 26.17 -12.34 19.71
N ALA A 460 25.75 -13.28 18.88
CA ALA A 460 26.54 -13.78 17.75
C ALA A 460 25.82 -13.46 16.43
N PRO A 461 26.49 -12.85 15.43
CA PRO A 461 25.89 -12.62 14.12
C PRO A 461 25.45 -13.93 13.46
N VAL A 462 24.27 -13.93 12.85
CA VAL A 462 23.72 -15.14 12.20
C VAL A 462 24.16 -15.19 10.74
N THR A 463 25.42 -15.54 10.50
CA THR A 463 26.04 -15.47 9.15
C THR A 463 25.41 -16.41 8.13
N GLU A 464 24.73 -17.48 8.56
CA GLU A 464 23.92 -18.38 7.73
C GLU A 464 22.83 -17.65 6.92
N LEU A 465 22.42 -16.43 7.34
CA LEU A 465 21.45 -15.60 6.63
C LEU A 465 22.03 -14.93 5.37
N VAL A 466 23.36 -14.84 5.25
CA VAL A 466 24.03 -14.24 4.09
C VAL A 466 24.29 -15.33 3.07
N THR A 467 23.41 -15.41 2.08
CA THR A 467 23.46 -16.43 1.02
C THR A 467 24.47 -16.12 -0.09
N MET A 468 25.28 -15.07 0.07
CA MET A 468 26.36 -14.75 -0.87
C MET A 468 27.57 -15.62 -0.53
N ASP A 469 28.23 -16.14 -1.55
CA ASP A 469 29.49 -16.88 -1.42
C ASP A 469 30.63 -15.87 -1.21
N VAL A 470 30.67 -15.32 0.01
CA VAL A 470 31.66 -14.35 0.50
C VAL A 470 32.27 -14.89 1.79
N LEU A 471 33.44 -14.38 2.17
CA LEU A 471 34.11 -14.77 3.41
C LEU A 471 33.18 -14.52 4.61
N GLU A 472 33.28 -15.32 5.67
CA GLU A 472 32.41 -15.17 6.86
C GLU A 472 32.52 -13.78 7.51
N GLU A 473 33.69 -13.16 7.43
CA GLU A 473 33.94 -11.77 7.85
C GLU A 473 33.11 -10.77 7.03
N GLU A 474 33.03 -10.95 5.70
CA GLU A 474 32.18 -10.16 4.81
C GLU A 474 30.68 -10.42 5.06
N LYS A 475 30.31 -11.63 5.48
CA LYS A 475 28.92 -11.92 5.89
C LYS A 475 28.57 -11.16 7.16
N GLU A 476 29.47 -11.11 8.15
CA GLU A 476 29.28 -10.31 9.36
C GLU A 476 29.19 -8.80 9.06
N GLU A 477 30.06 -8.26 8.21
CA GLU A 477 30.04 -6.85 7.82
C GLU A 477 28.72 -6.45 7.12
N ASN A 478 28.23 -7.34 6.25
CA ASN A 478 26.92 -7.16 5.60
C ASN A 478 25.77 -7.11 6.61
N LEU A 479 25.81 -7.95 7.66
CA LEU A 479 24.82 -7.96 8.73
C LEU A 479 24.95 -6.77 9.69
N GLN A 480 26.15 -6.25 9.91
CA GLN A 480 26.41 -5.09 10.77
C GLN A 480 25.72 -3.84 10.22
N CYS A 481 25.75 -3.67 8.90
CA CYS A 481 25.27 -2.46 8.23
C CYS A 481 23.78 -2.50 7.85
N HIS A 482 22.96 -3.35 8.47
CA HIS A 482 21.52 -3.39 8.20
C HIS A 482 20.82 -2.06 8.53
N SER A 483 19.81 -1.72 7.72
CA SER A 483 19.08 -0.45 7.84
C SER A 483 18.46 -0.23 9.22
N GLU A 484 17.99 -1.31 9.85
CA GLU A 484 17.36 -1.33 11.16
C GLU A 484 18.37 -0.94 12.24
N LYS A 485 19.59 -1.46 12.15
CA LYS A 485 20.67 -1.18 13.11
C LYS A 485 21.11 0.27 13.02
N LEU A 486 21.24 0.82 11.81
CA LEU A 486 21.52 2.24 11.58
C LEU A 486 20.41 3.13 12.15
N ALA A 487 19.14 2.77 11.94
CA ALA A 487 17.99 3.49 12.47
C ALA A 487 17.94 3.48 14.01
N VAL A 488 18.23 2.33 14.63
CA VAL A 488 18.35 2.21 16.10
C VAL A 488 19.54 3.02 16.61
N ALA A 489 20.71 2.92 15.99
CA ALA A 489 21.90 3.66 16.40
C ALA A 489 21.69 5.18 16.33
N TYR A 490 21.09 5.68 15.24
CA TYR A 490 20.68 7.08 15.14
C TYR A 490 19.67 7.46 16.23
N SER A 491 18.72 6.57 16.56
CA SER A 491 17.77 6.84 17.65
C SER A 491 18.44 6.90 19.01
N VAL A 492 19.41 6.03 19.29
CA VAL A 492 20.21 6.06 20.52
C VAL A 492 20.99 7.38 20.61
N LEU A 493 21.60 7.82 19.51
CA LEU A 493 22.33 9.09 19.42
C LEU A 493 21.44 10.30 19.75
N LYS A 494 20.15 10.25 19.39
CA LYS A 494 19.22 11.39 19.54
C LYS A 494 18.33 11.32 20.79
N THR A 495 18.27 10.20 21.49
CA THR A 495 17.35 10.01 22.62
C THR A 495 18.05 10.06 23.97
N SER A 496 17.50 10.83 24.90
CA SER A 496 17.89 10.81 26.31
C SER A 496 17.63 9.43 26.95
N PRO A 497 18.23 9.15 28.12
CA PRO A 497 17.86 8.00 28.94
C PRO A 497 16.34 7.96 29.19
N GLY A 498 15.75 6.77 29.18
CA GLY A 498 14.31 6.55 29.42
C GLY A 498 13.36 6.78 28.24
N MET A 499 13.79 7.42 27.14
CA MET A 499 12.94 7.54 25.95
C MET A 499 12.90 6.25 25.12
N GLU A 500 11.68 5.83 24.76
CA GLU A 500 11.46 4.68 23.86
C GLU A 500 12.02 4.96 22.46
N ILE A 501 12.69 3.98 21.88
CA ILE A 501 13.14 4.01 20.48
C ILE A 501 12.03 3.48 19.59
N ARG A 502 11.69 4.20 18.52
CA ARG A 502 10.65 3.78 17.55
C ARG A 502 11.21 3.75 16.14
N VAL A 503 11.26 2.56 15.56
CA VAL A 503 11.76 2.32 14.20
C VAL A 503 10.65 1.69 13.38
N SER A 504 10.50 2.13 12.13
CA SER A 504 9.64 1.48 11.14
C SER A 504 10.48 0.96 9.98
N LYS A 505 10.06 -0.15 9.37
CA LYS A 505 10.74 -0.72 8.21
C LYS A 505 9.76 -1.29 7.18
N ASN A 506 10.20 -1.36 5.93
CA ASN A 506 9.38 -1.83 4.80
C ASN A 506 9.36 -3.35 4.62
N LEU A 507 10.28 -4.08 5.24
CA LEU A 507 10.42 -5.54 5.16
C LEU A 507 10.17 -6.19 6.53
N ARG A 508 9.97 -7.50 6.59
CA ARG A 508 9.95 -8.25 7.87
C ARG A 508 11.33 -8.17 8.52
N THR A 509 11.40 -8.03 9.85
CA THR A 509 12.67 -8.05 10.61
C THR A 509 13.47 -9.31 10.26
N CYS A 510 14.80 -9.28 10.19
CA CYS A 510 15.59 -10.51 10.03
C CYS A 510 16.02 -11.07 11.38
N LEU A 511 16.35 -12.36 11.45
CA LEU A 511 16.70 -13.03 12.70
C LEU A 511 17.90 -12.34 13.40
N ASP A 512 18.94 -12.01 12.64
CA ASP A 512 20.11 -11.28 13.16
C ASP A 512 19.73 -9.93 13.81
N CYS A 513 18.93 -9.10 13.14
CA CYS A 513 18.50 -7.82 13.70
C CYS A 513 17.57 -8.01 14.91
N HIS A 514 16.73 -9.04 14.91
CA HIS A 514 15.87 -9.35 16.05
C HIS A 514 16.68 -9.73 17.29
N GLU A 515 17.64 -10.65 17.16
CA GLU A 515 18.53 -11.05 18.26
C GLU A 515 19.40 -9.90 18.73
N TRP A 516 19.93 -9.10 17.81
CA TRP A 516 20.69 -7.91 18.14
C TRP A 516 19.85 -6.90 18.94
N MET A 517 18.61 -6.62 18.52
CA MET A 517 17.72 -5.68 19.22
C MET A 517 17.32 -6.19 20.60
N LYS A 518 17.13 -7.50 20.79
CA LYS A 518 16.98 -8.09 22.14
C LYS A 518 18.17 -7.71 23.00
N MET A 519 19.39 -7.99 22.56
CA MET A 519 20.59 -7.68 23.34
C MET A 519 20.79 -6.18 23.59
N VAL A 520 20.56 -5.34 22.58
CA VAL A 520 20.65 -3.87 22.74
C VAL A 520 19.61 -3.35 23.74
N SER A 521 18.37 -3.86 23.73
CA SER A 521 17.34 -3.46 24.70
C SER A 521 17.77 -3.76 26.15
N LYS A 522 18.47 -4.89 26.36
CA LYS A 522 19.03 -5.29 27.65
C LYS A 522 20.19 -4.39 28.08
N VAL A 523 21.15 -4.18 27.18
CA VAL A 523 22.36 -3.37 27.43
C VAL A 523 22.01 -1.92 27.74
N LEU A 524 21.04 -1.35 27.04
CA LEU A 524 20.67 0.05 27.20
C LEU A 524 19.60 0.29 28.27
N CYS A 525 18.99 -0.78 28.81
CA CYS A 525 17.78 -0.69 29.63
C CYS A 525 16.71 0.21 28.98
N LYS A 526 16.54 0.08 27.65
CA LYS A 526 15.63 0.88 26.84
C LYS A 526 14.66 -0.02 26.08
N VAL A 527 13.42 0.43 26.00
CA VAL A 527 12.42 -0.17 25.12
C VAL A 527 12.72 0.22 23.67
N ILE A 528 12.81 -0.78 22.81
CA ILE A 528 12.93 -0.60 21.36
C ILE A 528 11.67 -1.16 20.72
N LEU A 529 10.89 -0.30 20.11
CA LEU A 529 9.68 -0.67 19.37
C LEU A 529 9.98 -0.60 17.87
N VAL A 530 9.98 -1.76 17.22
CA VAL A 530 10.20 -1.87 15.77
C VAL A 530 8.95 -2.35 15.08
N ARG A 531 8.41 -1.53 14.20
CA ARG A 531 7.34 -1.91 13.30
C ARG A 531 7.91 -2.43 11.99
N ASP A 532 7.66 -3.70 11.72
CA ASP A 532 7.95 -4.27 10.42
C ASP A 532 6.72 -4.22 9.49
N ARG A 533 6.79 -4.88 8.33
CA ARG A 533 5.67 -4.88 7.37
C ARG A 533 4.37 -5.47 7.95
N ILE A 534 4.48 -6.39 8.91
CA ILE A 534 3.39 -7.25 9.36
C ILE A 534 2.95 -6.87 10.79
N ARG A 535 3.89 -6.49 11.66
CA ARG A 535 3.62 -6.29 13.09
C ARG A 535 4.65 -5.43 13.81
N PHE A 536 4.38 -5.18 15.09
CA PHE A 536 5.34 -4.62 16.03
C PHE A 536 6.14 -5.71 16.73
N HIS A 537 7.41 -5.39 16.98
CA HIS A 537 8.30 -6.09 17.88
C HIS A 537 8.67 -5.11 18.98
N ARG A 538 8.26 -5.39 20.22
CA ARG A 538 8.65 -4.63 21.40
C ARG A 538 9.76 -5.40 22.10
N PHE A 539 10.97 -4.85 22.03
CA PHE A 539 12.15 -5.38 22.71
C PHE A 539 12.34 -4.66 24.03
N GLU A 540 12.42 -5.44 25.11
CA GLU A 540 12.53 -4.93 26.47
C GLU A 540 13.30 -5.94 27.31
N ASN A 541 14.33 -5.49 28.04
CA ASN A 541 15.11 -6.33 28.96
C ASN A 541 15.68 -7.63 28.35
N GLY A 542 16.00 -7.65 27.05
CA GLY A 542 16.57 -8.84 26.41
C GLY A 542 15.55 -9.80 25.81
N SER A 543 14.26 -9.52 25.92
CA SER A 543 13.19 -10.32 25.32
C SER A 543 12.40 -9.49 24.30
N CYS A 544 11.60 -10.18 23.49
CA CYS A 544 10.65 -9.57 22.57
C CYS A 544 9.25 -10.10 22.88
N LEU A 545 8.22 -9.25 22.87
CA LEU A 545 6.84 -9.66 23.15
C LEU A 545 6.29 -10.78 22.25
N CYS A 546 6.95 -11.06 21.13
CA CYS A 546 6.55 -12.15 20.26
C CYS A 546 7.03 -13.54 20.68
N ASN A 547 7.82 -13.65 21.75
CA ASN A 547 8.34 -14.93 22.25
C ASN A 547 9.07 -15.76 21.17
N ASP A 548 9.81 -15.09 20.28
CA ASP A 548 10.51 -15.70 19.14
C ASP A 548 9.60 -16.46 18.14
N TYR A 549 8.29 -16.28 18.25
CA TYR A 549 7.28 -16.81 17.33
C TYR A 549 6.94 -15.75 16.28
N TRP A 550 7.71 -15.71 15.18
CA TRP A 550 7.57 -14.60 14.24
C TRP A 550 8.05 -14.75 12.82
#